data_AF-A0A0P0CH53-F1
#
_entry.id   AF-A0A0P0CH53-F1
#
_cell.length_a   1.000
_cell.length_b   1.000
_cell.length_c   1.000
_cell.angle_alpha   90.00
_cell.angle_beta   90.00
_cell.angle_gamma   90.00
#
_symmetry.space_group_name_H-M   'P 1'
#
loop_
_entity.id
_entity.type
_entity.pdbx_description
1 polymer ?
#
loop_
_entity_poly.entity_id
_entity_poly.type
_entity_poly.pdbx_seq_one_letter_code
_entity_poly.pdbx_strand_id
1 'polypeptide(L)' 'MNLIYLLLLLGVVITDILLFTHIAQLLRAPSDTSVALGVCFFVALAVVNYFLIRFLLSKIKNQ' A
#
# COMPACT_ATOMS: atom_id res chain seq x y z
N MET A 1 -14.25 -17.91 -8.25
CA MET A 1 -13.19 -16.97 -7.80
C MET A 1 -12.58 -16.33 -9.03
N ASN A 2 -12.85 -15.05 -9.30
CA ASN A 2 -12.41 -14.41 -10.54
C ASN A 2 -10.89 -14.20 -10.48
N LEU A 3 -10.13 -14.92 -11.32
CA LEU A 3 -8.66 -14.96 -11.33
C LEU A 3 -8.04 -13.54 -11.42
N ILE A 4 -8.75 -12.63 -12.07
CA ILE A 4 -8.39 -11.21 -12.23
C ILE A 4 -8.26 -10.50 -10.86
N TYR A 5 -9.16 -10.75 -9.91
CA TYR A 5 -9.07 -10.12 -8.59
C TYR A 5 -7.90 -10.68 -7.76
N LEU A 6 -7.55 -11.94 -7.96
CA LEU A 6 -6.38 -12.56 -7.33
C LEU A 6 -5.08 -11.96 -7.88
N LEU A 7 -5.00 -11.76 -9.20
CA LEU A 7 -3.87 -11.10 -9.86
C LEU A 7 -3.73 -9.63 -9.44
N LEU A 8 -4.85 -8.92 -9.31
CA LEU A 8 -4.86 -7.55 -8.77
C LEU A 8 -4.36 -7.51 -7.33
N LEU A 9 -4.81 -8.43 -6.48
CA LEU A 9 -4.34 -8.53 -5.09
C LEU A 9 -2.82 -8.79 -5.04
N LEU A 10 -2.32 -9.71 -5.87
CA LEU A 10 -0.89 -10.00 -5.95
C LEU A 10 -0.09 -8.78 -6.42
N GLY A 11 -0.60 -8.05 -7.42
CA GLY A 11 0.03 -6.81 -7.90
C GLY A 11 0.11 -5.74 -6.81
N VAL A 12 -0.97 -5.54 -6.05
CA VAL A 12 -1.02 -4.61 -4.92
C VAL A 12 0.04 -4.94 -3.88
N VAL A 13 0.17 -6.21 -3.50
CA VAL A 13 1.18 -6.66 -2.53
C VAL A 13 2.60 -6.36 -3.01
N ILE A 14 2.90 -6.60 -4.30
CA ILE A 14 4.24 -6.29 -4.86
C ILE A 14 4.48 -4.77 -4.83
N THR A 15 3.51 -3.97 -5.24
CA THR A 15 3.61 -2.51 -5.21
C THR A 15 3.80 -1.97 -3.80
N ASP A 16 3.12 -2.54 -2.80
CA ASP A 16 3.30 -2.16 -1.39
C ASP A 16 4.70 -2.43 -0.88
N ILE A 17 5.30 -3.58 -1.23
CA ILE A 17 6.66 -3.91 -0.84
C ILE A 17 7.64 -2.87 -1.41
N LEU A 18 7.48 -2.50 -2.68
CA LEU A 18 8.32 -1.49 -3.34
C LEU A 18 8.12 -0.09 -2.76
N LEU A 19 6.88 0.30 -2.47
CA LEU A 19 6.60 1.60 -1.83
C LEU A 19 7.14 1.64 -0.40
N PHE A 20 7.00 0.55 0.34
CA PHE A 20 7.50 0.46 1.71
C PHE A 20 9.02 0.60 1.78
N THR A 21 9.79 0.03 0.84
CA THR A 21 11.25 0.22 0.82
C THR A 21 11.63 1.68 0.59
N HIS A 22 10.95 2.39 -0.30
CA HIS A 22 11.15 3.83 -0.50
C HIS A 22 10.78 4.66 0.73
N ILE A 23 9.65 4.34 1.37
CA ILE A 23 9.23 5.02 2.60
C ILE A 23 10.23 4.77 3.73
N ALA A 24 10.73 3.54 3.88
CA ALA A 24 11.74 3.20 4.88
C ALA A 24 13.07 3.93 4.63
N GLN A 25 13.44 4.18 3.38
CA GLN A 25 14.60 5.02 3.04
C GLN A 25 14.38 6.47 3.48
N LEU A 26 13.21 7.04 3.22
CA LEU A 26 12.86 8.41 3.63
C LEU A 26 12.85 8.57 5.16
N LEU A 27 12.33 7.57 5.88
CA LEU A 27 12.29 7.56 7.35
C LEU A 27 13.67 7.41 8.00
N ARG A 28 14.64 6.81 7.29
CA ARG A 28 16.03 6.67 7.77
C ARG A 28 16.93 7.84 7.34
N ALA A 29 16.40 8.77 6.53
CA ALA A 29 17.17 9.92 6.09
C ALA A 29 17.47 10.87 7.27
N PRO A 30 18.64 11.51 7.30
CA PRO A 30 19.02 12.41 8.40
C PRO A 30 18.32 13.78 8.38
N SER A 31 17.42 14.03 7.41
CA SER A 31 16.69 15.28 7.23
C SER A 31 15.26 15.18 7.76
N ASP A 32 14.89 16.08 8.68
CA ASP A 32 13.55 16.15 9.29
C ASP A 32 12.43 16.26 8.23
N THR A 33 12.69 16.99 7.15
CA THR A 33 11.76 17.13 6.01
C THR A 33 11.54 15.80 5.29
N SER A 34 12.59 15.00 5.11
CA SER A 34 12.49 13.68 4.48
C SER A 34 11.78 12.68 5.37
N VAL A 35 12.02 12.72 6.68
CA VAL A 35 11.31 11.90 7.66
C VAL A 35 9.82 12.25 7.66
N ALA A 36 9.46 13.55 7.68
CA ALA A 36 8.08 14.00 7.63
C ALA A 36 7.35 13.54 6.36
N LEU A 37 8.02 13.61 5.20
CA LEU A 37 7.50 13.06 3.94
C LEU A 37 7.32 11.53 4.02
N GLY A 38 8.30 10.82 4.58
CA GLY A 38 8.22 9.37 4.79
C GLY A 38 7.01 8.98 5.64
N VAL A 39 6.75 9.69 6.74
CA VAL A 39 5.56 9.47 7.58
C VAL A 39 4.27 9.75 6.81
N CYS A 40 4.23 10.86 6.06
CA CYS A 40 3.06 11.21 5.25
C CYS A 40 2.72 10.13 4.21
N PHE A 41 3.74 9.66 3.47
CA PHE A 41 3.57 8.58 2.50
C PHE A 41 3.19 7.26 3.17
N PHE A 42 3.71 6.96 4.37
CA PHE A 42 3.32 5.78 5.12
C PHE A 42 1.83 5.80 5.50
N VAL A 43 1.34 6.94 6.01
CA VAL A 43 -0.08 7.10 6.34
C VAL A 43 -0.94 6.99 5.09
N ALA A 44 -0.54 7.63 3.99
CA ALA A 44 -1.25 7.52 2.72
C ALA A 44 -1.32 6.07 2.22
N LEU A 45 -0.20 5.32 2.27
CA LEU A 45 -0.14 3.91 1.89
C LEU A 45 -1.10 3.05 2.73
N ALA A 46 -1.12 3.27 4.04
CA ALA A 46 -2.01 2.53 4.96
C ALA A 46 -3.49 2.81 4.68
N VAL A 47 -3.86 4.07 4.43
CA VAL A 47 -5.24 4.46 4.11
C VAL A 47 -5.66 3.84 2.78
N VAL A 48 -4.83 3.96 1.73
CA VAL A 48 -5.11 3.37 0.42
C VAL A 48 -5.29 1.86 0.55
N ASN A 49 -4.40 1.17 1.25
CA ASN A 49 -4.48 -0.28 1.47
C ASN A 49 -5.79 -0.70 2.16
N TYR A 50 -6.19 0.01 3.21
CA TYR A 50 -7.44 -0.25 3.90
C TYR A 50 -8.64 -0.21 2.94
N PHE A 51 -8.74 0.83 2.11
CA PHE A 51 -9.81 0.96 1.13
C PHE A 51 -9.74 -0.12 0.05
N LEU A 52 -8.55 -0.44 -0.44
CA LEU A 52 -8.33 -1.41 -1.51
C LEU A 52 -8.68 -2.84 -1.06
N ILE A 53 -8.23 -3.23 0.14
CA ILE A 53 -8.60 -4.52 0.76
C ILE A 53 -10.10 -4.58 1.00
N ARG A 54 -10.70 -3.53 1.57
CA ARG A 54 -12.16 -3.48 1.82
C ARG A 54 -12.95 -3.61 0.51
N PHE A 55 -12.50 -2.95 -0.55
CA PHE A 55 -13.10 -3.03 -1.88
C PHE A 55 -12.98 -4.43 -2.48
N LEU A 56 -11.79 -5.02 -2.45
CA LEU A 56 -11.53 -6.37 -2.96
C LEU A 56 -12.34 -7.42 -2.20
N LEU A 57 -12.38 -7.35 -0.87
CA LEU A 57 -13.20 -8.25 -0.04
C LEU A 57 -14.69 -8.10 -0.33
N SER A 58 -15.18 -6.86 -0.51
CA SER A 58 -16.57 -6.62 -0.90
C SER A 58 -16.90 -7.26 -2.25
N LYS A 59 -16.02 -7.12 -3.25
CA LYS A 59 -16.20 -7.74 -4.57
C LYS A 59 -16.11 -9.27 -4.53
N ILE A 60 -15.23 -9.84 -3.71
CA ILE A 60 -15.11 -11.29 -3.54
C ILE A 60 -16.35 -11.86 -2.84
N LYS A 61 -16.92 -11.16 -1.85
CA LYS A 61 -18.11 -11.61 -1.10
C LYS A 61 -19.41 -11.48 -1.90
N ASN A 62 -19.50 -10.50 -2.81
CA ASN A 62 -20.69 -10.25 -3.64
C ASN A 62 -20.67 -10.99 -5.00
N GLN A 63 -19.69 -11.87 -5.23
CA GLN A 63 -19.64 -12.83 -6.35
C GLN A 63 -19.99 -14.23 -5.84
#